data_AF-A0A5C7MXK5-F1
#
_entry.id   AF-A0A5C7MXK5-F1
#
_cell.length_a   1.000
_cell.length_b   1.000
_cell.length_c   1.000
_cell.angle_alpha   90.00
_cell.angle_beta   90.00
_cell.angle_gamma   90.00
#
_symmetry.space_group_name_H-M   'P 1'
#
loop_
_entity.id
_entity.type
_entity.pdbx_description
1 polymer ?
#
loop_
_entity_poly.entity_id
_entity_poly.type
_entity_poly.pdbx_seq_one_letter_code
_entity_poly.pdbx_strand_id
1 'polypeptide(L)'
;METRTLTAATTPTVFGLDVTSSGISISKLSGDEKPLCKRIPAPTAVGKSHSVASGLHRQRSTTRLVIDTVLRDDVRPHLVVMGKLSWTVQGKDPSAGRRAAQWWDIAAALTDHHVPVAEVPLGTAASWAMDKSPGLKAAGLQELRNDTAAKWEGLDEDFKTAGDQFRPSAVLYACFGAMAIGMPTPYAPTRQRITKLTQHFGWYMSKVGVKVQGWIPSLSVQYPAAVRPVPTTVAEWKSRADELGVAVPEPELDVTAEVDDEDFDDTAMVVDDDEVA
;
A
#
# COMPACT_ATOMS: atom_id res chain seq x y z
N MET A 1 -14.65 12.29 9.58
CA MET A 1 -14.41 13.27 8.50
C MET A 1 -15.73 13.48 7.80
N GLU A 2 -16.04 14.68 7.30
CA GLU A 2 -17.24 14.85 6.47
C GLU A 2 -17.11 14.02 5.19
N THR A 3 -18.12 13.22 4.88
CA THR A 3 -18.16 12.42 3.65
C THR A 3 -18.24 13.35 2.44
N ARG A 4 -17.26 13.26 1.55
CA ARG A 4 -17.19 14.05 0.31
C ARG A 4 -17.94 13.33 -0.79
N THR A 5 -18.71 14.07 -1.57
CA THR A 5 -19.23 13.56 -2.84
C THR A 5 -18.12 13.65 -3.88
N LEU A 6 -17.60 12.49 -4.33
CA LEU A 6 -16.51 12.45 -5.29
C LEU A 6 -17.00 12.20 -6.72
N THR A 7 -16.45 12.95 -7.67
CA THR A 7 -16.57 12.67 -9.10
C THR A 7 -15.53 11.63 -9.52
N ALA A 8 -15.90 10.67 -10.37
CA ALA A 8 -14.96 9.68 -10.88
C ALA A 8 -13.89 10.32 -11.76
N ALA A 9 -12.61 9.97 -11.58
CA ALA A 9 -11.57 10.34 -12.53
C ALA A 9 -11.88 9.76 -13.91
N THR A 10 -11.85 10.61 -14.94
CA THR A 10 -11.98 10.21 -16.35
C THR A 10 -10.64 9.83 -16.96
N THR A 11 -9.56 10.45 -16.48
CA THR A 11 -8.20 10.08 -16.83
C THR A 11 -7.70 9.00 -15.87
N PRO A 12 -7.15 7.87 -16.37
CA PRO A 12 -6.53 6.84 -15.53
C PRO A 12 -5.59 7.45 -14.49
N THR A 13 -5.93 7.30 -13.22
CA THR A 13 -5.21 7.95 -12.13
C THR A 13 -4.96 6.96 -11.00
N VAL A 14 -3.68 6.74 -10.68
CA VAL A 14 -3.24 5.88 -9.58
C VAL A 14 -2.36 6.66 -8.63
N PHE A 15 -2.61 6.49 -7.33
CA PHE A 15 -1.73 7.00 -6.28
C PHE A 15 -0.93 5.88 -5.65
N GLY A 16 0.32 6.16 -5.29
CA GLY A 16 1.14 5.29 -4.46
C GLY A 16 1.54 5.98 -3.16
N LEU A 17 1.35 5.30 -2.03
CA LEU A 17 1.60 5.85 -0.68
C LEU A 17 2.64 5.01 0.08
N ASP A 18 3.75 5.64 0.50
CA ASP A 18 4.69 5.05 1.46
C ASP A 18 4.54 5.72 2.83
N VAL A 19 3.99 4.96 3.77
CA VAL A 19 3.63 5.43 5.11
C VAL A 19 4.80 5.25 6.08
N THR A 20 5.25 6.35 6.66
CA THR A 20 6.26 6.36 7.72
C THR A 20 5.82 7.20 8.92
N SER A 21 6.52 7.06 10.05
CA SER A 21 6.21 7.82 11.25
C SER A 21 6.68 9.28 11.19
N SER A 22 7.57 9.63 10.25
CA SER A 22 8.06 11.01 10.05
C SER A 22 7.33 11.76 8.94
N GLY A 23 6.51 11.07 8.15
CA GLY A 23 5.74 11.64 7.05
C GLY A 23 5.36 10.61 6.00
N ILE A 24 4.54 11.04 5.04
CA ILE A 24 3.97 10.19 3.99
C ILE A 24 4.51 10.65 2.65
N SER A 25 5.11 9.72 1.90
CA SER A 25 5.49 9.98 0.50
C SER A 25 4.34 9.57 -0.39
N ILE A 26 3.96 10.46 -1.30
CA ILE A 26 2.83 10.33 -2.21
C ILE A 26 3.36 10.48 -3.63
N SER A 27 2.99 9.55 -4.50
CA SER A 27 3.16 9.69 -5.94
C SER A 27 1.81 9.60 -6.63
N LYS A 28 1.55 10.45 -7.61
CA LYS A 28 0.41 10.37 -8.52
C LYS A 28 0.91 10.06 -9.91
N LEU A 29 0.36 9.01 -10.53
CA LEU A 29 0.52 8.74 -11.95
C LEU A 29 -0.82 9.02 -12.65
N SER A 30 -0.80 9.72 -13.79
CA SER A 30 -1.98 10.00 -14.60
C SER A 30 -1.67 9.78 -16.08
N GLY A 31 -2.45 8.96 -16.78
CA GLY A 31 -2.10 8.52 -18.15
C GLY A 31 -0.69 7.93 -18.29
N ASP A 32 0.12 8.47 -19.21
CA ASP A 32 1.54 8.11 -19.36
C ASP A 32 2.51 9.14 -18.74
N GLU A 33 1.97 10.13 -18.05
CA GLU A 33 2.72 11.30 -17.60
C GLU A 33 3.80 10.94 -16.57
N LYS A 34 4.81 11.80 -16.46
CA LYS A 34 5.79 11.73 -15.38
C LYS A 34 5.07 11.81 -14.02
N PRO A 35 5.39 10.94 -13.05
CA PRO A 35 4.72 10.92 -11.76
C PRO A 35 4.95 12.23 -10.98
N LEU A 36 3.87 12.75 -10.38
CA LEU A 36 3.95 13.87 -9.45
C LEU A 36 4.29 13.36 -8.06
N CYS A 37 5.38 13.88 -7.49
CA CYS A 37 5.89 13.45 -6.18
C CYS A 37 5.63 14.52 -5.12
N LYS A 38 5.15 14.12 -3.94
CA LYS A 38 4.95 14.99 -2.79
C LYS A 38 5.26 14.26 -1.50
N ARG A 39 5.87 14.95 -0.54
CA ARG A 39 5.97 14.46 0.84
C ARG A 39 5.11 15.32 1.76
N ILE A 40 4.34 14.65 2.62
CA ILE A 40 3.62 15.29 3.72
C ILE A 40 4.38 15.00 5.01
N PRO A 41 5.14 15.96 5.57
CA PRO A 41 5.83 15.77 6.84
C PRO A 41 4.82 15.60 7.97
N ALA A 42 5.10 14.68 8.90
CA ALA A 42 4.40 14.69 10.17
C ALA A 42 4.76 15.99 10.93
N PRO A 43 3.82 16.64 11.63
CA PRO A 43 4.12 17.85 12.39
C PRO A 43 5.29 17.62 13.36
N THR A 44 6.13 18.64 13.59
CA THR A 44 7.31 18.48 14.46
C THR A 44 6.90 18.12 15.90
N ALA A 45 7.68 17.25 16.53
CA ALA A 45 7.55 16.93 17.96
C ALA A 45 8.52 17.74 18.84
N VAL A 46 9.42 18.53 18.25
CA VAL A 46 10.43 19.30 18.98
C VAL A 46 9.75 20.37 19.83
N GLY A 47 10.09 20.40 21.12
CA GLY A 47 9.52 21.37 22.08
C GLY A 47 8.04 21.14 22.38
N LYS A 48 7.49 19.96 22.07
CA LYS A 48 6.10 19.58 22.38
C LYS A 48 6.05 18.48 23.43
N SER A 49 4.98 18.44 24.20
CA SER A 49 4.73 17.35 25.16
C SER A 49 4.63 16.01 24.42
N HIS A 50 5.33 14.98 24.90
CA HIS A 50 5.25 13.62 24.39
C HIS A 50 4.08 12.86 25.05
N SER A 51 2.85 13.24 24.69
CA SER A 51 1.62 12.63 25.20
C SER A 51 0.86 11.86 24.11
N VAL A 52 -0.04 10.95 24.51
CA VAL A 52 -0.96 10.26 23.57
C VAL A 52 -1.76 11.27 22.75
N ALA A 53 -2.26 12.33 23.40
CA ALA A 53 -3.00 13.41 22.71
C ALA A 53 -2.15 14.10 21.63
N SER A 54 -0.87 14.38 21.91
CA SER A 54 0.05 14.95 20.92
C SER A 54 0.30 13.99 19.74
N GLY A 55 0.45 12.69 20.01
CA GLY A 55 0.63 11.66 19.00
C GLY A 55 -0.58 11.56 18.07
N LEU A 56 -1.77 11.51 18.67
CA LEU A 56 -3.04 11.46 17.95
C LEU A 56 -3.26 12.71 17.08
N HIS A 57 -2.95 13.90 17.61
CA HIS A 57 -3.06 15.14 16.84
C HIS A 57 -2.12 15.15 15.63
N ARG A 58 -0.86 14.71 15.79
CA ARG A 58 0.10 14.61 14.69
C ARG A 58 -0.36 13.63 13.61
N GLN A 59 -0.88 12.48 14.04
CA GLN A 59 -1.41 11.45 13.16
C GLN A 59 -2.60 11.97 12.34
N ARG A 60 -3.65 12.45 13.02
CA ARG A 60 -4.87 12.97 12.36
C ARG A 60 -4.59 14.14 11.42
N SER A 61 -3.68 15.04 11.80
CA SER A 61 -3.28 16.16 10.95
C SER A 61 -2.59 15.67 9.66
N THR A 62 -1.73 14.66 9.78
CA THR A 62 -1.05 14.05 8.63
C THR A 62 -2.06 13.31 7.74
N THR A 63 -2.94 12.49 8.33
CA THR A 63 -4.01 11.78 7.61
C THR A 63 -4.87 12.76 6.80
N ARG A 64 -5.35 13.83 7.43
CA ARG A 64 -6.17 14.84 6.75
C ARG A 64 -5.48 15.41 5.52
N LEU A 65 -4.21 15.80 5.64
CA LEU A 65 -3.45 16.36 4.52
C LEU A 65 -3.22 15.33 3.40
N VAL A 66 -3.07 14.04 3.73
CA VAL A 66 -3.00 12.95 2.74
C VAL A 66 -4.31 12.85 1.99
N ILE A 67 -5.44 12.77 2.69
CA ILE A 67 -6.76 12.65 2.04
C ILE A 67 -7.08 13.90 1.22
N ASP A 68 -6.79 15.09 1.72
CA ASP A 68 -6.91 16.35 0.97
C ASP A 68 -6.07 16.36 -0.31
N THR A 69 -4.90 15.70 -0.28
CA THR A 69 -4.02 15.60 -1.45
C THR A 69 -4.50 14.55 -2.46
N VAL A 70 -4.93 13.38 -1.98
CA VAL A 70 -5.36 12.26 -2.84
C VAL A 70 -6.71 12.55 -3.49
N LEU A 71 -7.63 13.13 -2.72
CA LEU A 71 -8.99 13.48 -3.17
C LEU A 71 -9.11 14.96 -3.53
N ARG A 72 -8.01 15.53 -4.06
CA ARG A 72 -7.98 16.92 -4.50
C ARG A 72 -9.04 17.13 -5.58
N ASP A 73 -9.69 18.28 -5.53
CA ASP A 73 -10.73 18.70 -6.48
C ASP A 73 -11.95 17.76 -6.47
N ASP A 74 -12.17 17.05 -5.36
CA ASP A 74 -13.23 16.07 -5.15
C ASP A 74 -13.27 14.97 -6.24
N VAL A 75 -12.09 14.55 -6.70
CA VAL A 75 -11.93 13.49 -7.70
C VAL A 75 -11.52 12.17 -7.04
N ARG A 76 -12.26 11.09 -7.35
CA ARG A 76 -11.92 9.71 -6.95
C ARG A 76 -10.92 9.10 -7.95
N PRO A 77 -9.73 8.65 -7.50
CA PRO A 77 -8.79 7.93 -8.37
C PRO A 77 -9.28 6.51 -8.68
N HIS A 78 -8.68 5.89 -9.71
CA HIS A 78 -8.95 4.49 -10.07
C HIS A 78 -8.41 3.52 -9.03
N LEU A 79 -7.29 3.86 -8.39
CA LEU A 79 -6.65 3.02 -7.38
C LEU A 79 -5.70 3.85 -6.50
N VAL A 80 -5.68 3.54 -5.21
CA VAL A 80 -4.60 3.92 -4.30
C VAL A 80 -3.85 2.67 -3.87
N VAL A 81 -2.54 2.63 -4.06
CA VAL A 81 -1.69 1.52 -3.63
C VAL A 81 -0.87 1.96 -2.42
N MET A 82 -1.06 1.28 -1.30
CA MET A 82 -0.32 1.54 -0.07
C MET A 82 0.79 0.49 0.09
N GLY A 83 1.95 0.92 0.57
CA GLY A 83 2.96 -0.03 1.03
C GLY A 83 2.44 -0.85 2.19
N LYS A 84 2.44 -2.19 2.06
CA LYS A 84 2.00 -3.10 3.12
C LYS A 84 2.80 -2.86 4.40
N LEU A 85 2.14 -2.90 5.55
CA LEU A 85 2.79 -2.79 6.84
C LEU A 85 3.79 -3.93 7.04
N SER A 86 5.02 -3.55 7.38
CA SER A 86 6.08 -4.49 7.76
C SER A 86 6.69 -4.08 9.09
N TRP A 87 6.74 -5.02 10.04
CA TRP A 87 7.29 -4.80 11.37
C TRP A 87 8.49 -5.71 11.61
N THR A 88 9.36 -5.28 12.53
CA THR A 88 10.41 -6.12 13.11
C THR A 88 10.19 -6.17 14.62
N VAL A 89 11.09 -6.84 15.35
CA VAL A 89 11.04 -6.87 16.80
C VAL A 89 11.03 -5.45 17.37
N GLN A 90 10.16 -5.20 18.35
CA GLN A 90 9.85 -3.86 18.86
C GLN A 90 11.09 -3.06 19.28
N GLY A 91 12.10 -3.71 19.87
CA GLY A 91 13.35 -3.07 20.25
C GLY A 91 14.17 -2.51 19.07
N LYS A 92 13.95 -3.01 17.85
CA LYS A 92 14.60 -2.55 16.62
C LYS A 92 13.70 -1.63 15.78
N ASP A 93 12.40 -1.60 16.04
CA ASP A 93 11.45 -0.69 15.39
C ASP A 93 10.39 -0.17 16.37
N PRO A 94 10.76 0.79 17.24
CA PRO A 94 9.84 1.44 18.15
C PRO A 94 8.82 2.35 17.44
N SER A 95 8.88 2.43 16.11
CA SER A 95 7.99 3.25 15.29
C SER A 95 6.87 2.44 14.63
N ALA A 96 6.94 1.10 14.64
CA ALA A 96 5.99 0.20 13.98
C ALA A 96 4.53 0.53 14.31
N GLY A 97 4.18 0.63 15.60
CA GLY A 97 2.82 0.94 16.03
C GLY A 97 2.31 2.30 15.53
N ARG A 98 3.17 3.33 15.48
CA ARG A 98 2.80 4.65 14.93
C ARG A 98 2.59 4.60 13.41
N ARG A 99 3.41 3.83 12.70
CA ARG A 99 3.23 3.61 11.25
C ARG A 99 1.94 2.86 10.97
N ALA A 100 1.63 1.84 11.77
CA ALA A 100 0.41 1.04 11.65
C ALA A 100 -0.84 1.89 11.88
N ALA A 101 -0.88 2.69 12.95
CA ALA A 101 -2.00 3.57 13.24
C ALA A 101 -2.23 4.58 12.10
N GLN A 102 -1.16 5.22 11.61
CA GLN A 102 -1.22 6.15 10.48
C GLN A 102 -1.69 5.49 9.18
N TRP A 103 -1.29 4.24 8.95
CA TRP A 103 -1.67 3.47 7.76
C TRP A 103 -3.17 3.14 7.80
N TRP A 104 -3.67 2.61 8.91
CA TRP A 104 -5.09 2.26 9.06
C TRP A 104 -6.00 3.48 9.04
N ASP A 105 -5.59 4.61 9.61
CA ASP A 105 -6.35 5.86 9.51
C ASP A 105 -6.50 6.34 8.05
N ILE A 106 -5.45 6.21 7.24
CA ILE A 106 -5.49 6.58 5.81
C ILE A 106 -6.37 5.58 5.05
N ALA A 107 -6.19 4.28 5.27
CA ALA A 107 -6.97 3.24 4.62
C ALA A 107 -8.46 3.39 4.94
N ALA A 108 -8.83 3.54 6.22
CA ALA A 108 -10.20 3.75 6.64
C ALA A 108 -10.81 5.00 5.99
N ALA A 109 -10.11 6.14 6.00
CA ALA A 109 -10.62 7.36 5.39
C ALA A 109 -10.78 7.24 3.86
N LEU A 110 -9.92 6.49 3.16
CA LEU A 110 -10.08 6.22 1.73
C LEU A 110 -11.28 5.30 1.47
N THR A 111 -11.46 4.25 2.28
CA THR A 111 -12.59 3.33 2.20
C THR A 111 -13.92 4.01 2.50
N ASP A 112 -13.97 4.92 3.48
CA ASP A 112 -15.15 5.74 3.79
C ASP A 112 -15.58 6.63 2.59
N HIS A 113 -14.67 6.88 1.66
CA HIS A 113 -14.92 7.60 0.40
C HIS A 113 -15.08 6.67 -0.81
N HIS A 114 -15.21 5.36 -0.59
CA HIS A 114 -15.28 4.31 -1.61
C HIS A 114 -14.14 4.39 -2.64
N VAL A 115 -12.94 4.74 -2.18
CA VAL A 115 -11.74 4.72 -3.03
C VAL A 115 -11.18 3.30 -3.02
N PRO A 116 -10.93 2.68 -4.18
CA PRO A 116 -10.27 1.38 -4.22
C PRO A 116 -8.85 1.47 -3.63
N VAL A 117 -8.56 0.65 -2.62
CA VAL A 117 -7.25 0.58 -1.96
C VAL A 117 -6.63 -0.80 -2.13
N ALA A 118 -5.42 -0.86 -2.70
CA ALA A 118 -4.58 -2.04 -2.71
C ALA A 118 -3.43 -1.89 -1.73
N GLU A 119 -2.85 -3.02 -1.31
CA GLU A 119 -1.57 -3.03 -0.61
C GLU A 119 -0.58 -4.04 -1.17
N VAL A 120 0.70 -3.65 -1.18
CA VAL A 120 1.79 -4.47 -1.70
C VAL A 120 3.03 -4.34 -0.81
N PRO A 121 3.71 -5.46 -0.47
CA PRO A 121 4.98 -5.40 0.24
C PRO A 121 6.05 -4.68 -0.60
N LEU A 122 6.89 -3.85 0.04
CA LEU A 122 8.00 -3.17 -0.64
C LEU A 122 8.93 -4.17 -1.36
N GLY A 123 9.22 -5.31 -0.74
CA GLY A 123 10.06 -6.35 -1.36
C GLY A 123 9.46 -6.90 -2.65
N THR A 124 8.13 -7.09 -2.67
CA THR A 124 7.39 -7.53 -3.86
C THR A 124 7.41 -6.46 -4.94
N ALA A 125 7.08 -5.21 -4.60
CA ALA A 125 7.09 -4.09 -5.55
C ALA A 125 8.48 -3.82 -6.13
N ALA A 126 9.53 -3.84 -5.30
CA ALA A 126 10.90 -3.63 -5.75
C ALA A 126 11.39 -4.78 -6.65
N SER A 127 11.06 -6.03 -6.28
CA SER A 127 11.40 -7.20 -7.10
C SER A 127 10.66 -7.22 -8.42
N TRP A 128 9.42 -6.73 -8.43
CA TRP A 128 8.62 -6.53 -9.63
C TRP A 128 9.22 -5.47 -10.55
N ALA A 129 9.60 -4.30 -10.02
CA ALA A 129 10.16 -3.22 -10.81
C ALA A 129 11.47 -3.63 -11.50
N MET A 130 12.42 -4.15 -10.73
CA MET A 130 13.80 -4.38 -11.19
C MET A 130 14.06 -5.79 -11.76
N ASP A 131 13.04 -6.65 -11.80
CA ASP A 131 13.16 -8.07 -12.17
C ASP A 131 14.16 -8.91 -11.35
N LYS A 132 14.63 -8.38 -10.23
CA LYS A 132 15.52 -9.03 -9.26
C LYS A 132 15.21 -8.55 -7.85
N SER A 133 15.60 -9.30 -6.82
CA SER A 133 15.49 -8.83 -5.44
C SER A 133 16.69 -7.95 -5.07
N PRO A 134 16.53 -6.62 -4.92
CA PRO A 134 17.65 -5.71 -4.59
C PRO A 134 18.07 -5.79 -3.11
N GLY A 135 17.29 -6.49 -2.29
CA GLY A 135 17.33 -6.34 -0.83
C GLY A 135 16.74 -5.00 -0.36
N LEU A 136 16.33 -4.96 0.92
CA LEU A 136 15.65 -3.80 1.51
C LEU A 136 16.58 -2.96 2.42
N LYS A 137 17.90 -3.13 2.28
CA LYS A 137 18.92 -2.33 2.97
C LYS A 137 19.26 -1.09 2.14
N ALA A 138 20.04 -0.16 2.71
CA ALA A 138 20.40 1.11 2.08
C ALA A 138 20.87 0.99 0.62
N ALA A 139 21.76 0.04 0.31
CA ALA A 139 22.25 -0.17 -1.06
C ALA A 139 21.12 -0.56 -2.04
N GLY A 140 20.26 -1.51 -1.65
CA GLY A 140 19.12 -1.93 -2.48
C GLY A 140 18.05 -0.85 -2.63
N LEU A 141 17.83 -0.04 -1.59
CA LEU A 141 16.92 1.12 -1.65
C LEU A 141 17.50 2.23 -2.54
N GLN A 142 18.82 2.42 -2.54
CA GLN A 142 19.48 3.36 -3.44
C GLN A 142 19.44 2.89 -4.89
N GLU A 143 19.68 1.59 -5.13
CA GLU A 143 19.52 0.99 -6.45
C GLU A 143 18.09 1.18 -6.97
N LEU A 144 17.10 0.92 -6.10
CA LEU A 144 15.69 1.14 -6.42
C LEU A 144 15.40 2.61 -6.77
N ARG A 145 15.94 3.56 -5.99
CA ARG A 145 15.82 4.99 -6.29
C ARG A 145 16.37 5.30 -7.68
N ASN A 146 17.56 4.80 -8.00
CA ASN A 146 18.23 5.06 -9.27
C ASN A 146 17.45 4.46 -10.45
N ASP A 147 16.97 3.21 -10.34
CA ASP A 147 16.14 2.57 -11.38
C ASP A 147 14.86 3.37 -11.63
N THR A 148 14.19 3.81 -10.56
CA THR A 148 12.95 4.59 -10.65
C THR A 148 13.20 5.94 -11.33
N ALA A 149 14.22 6.67 -10.87
CA ALA A 149 14.57 7.98 -11.41
C ALA A 149 14.94 7.89 -12.90
N ALA A 150 15.60 6.81 -13.32
CA ALA A 150 16.01 6.60 -14.70
C ALA A 150 14.83 6.37 -15.68
N LYS A 151 13.60 6.14 -15.18
CA LYS A 151 12.42 5.95 -16.03
C LYS A 151 11.85 7.24 -16.61
N TRP A 152 12.15 8.39 -16.01
CA TRP A 152 11.67 9.69 -16.48
C TRP A 152 12.73 10.77 -16.34
N GLU A 153 12.84 11.64 -17.36
CA GLU A 153 13.74 12.79 -17.30
C GLU A 153 13.37 13.74 -16.15
N GLY A 154 14.38 14.12 -15.36
CA GLY A 154 14.24 15.05 -14.24
C GLY A 154 13.59 14.48 -12.97
N LEU A 155 13.22 13.20 -12.92
CA LEU A 155 12.52 12.65 -11.75
C LEU A 155 13.38 12.62 -10.47
N ASP A 156 14.72 12.49 -10.58
CA ASP A 156 15.58 12.59 -9.39
C ASP A 156 15.54 13.99 -8.75
N GLU A 157 15.39 15.05 -9.56
CA GLU A 157 15.22 16.42 -9.05
C GLU A 157 13.84 16.61 -8.41
N ASP A 158 12.80 15.99 -8.96
CA ASP A 158 11.47 15.99 -8.34
C ASP A 158 11.48 15.28 -6.98
N PHE A 159 12.27 14.20 -6.82
CA PHE A 159 12.44 13.55 -5.53
C PHE A 159 13.09 14.47 -4.49
N LYS A 160 14.08 15.28 -4.90
CA LYS A 160 14.72 16.27 -4.02
C LYS A 160 13.74 17.38 -3.66
N THR A 161 12.99 17.88 -4.63
CA THR A 161 11.97 18.91 -4.45
C THR A 161 10.82 18.45 -3.55
N ALA A 162 10.44 17.17 -3.63
CA ALA A 162 9.48 16.56 -2.71
C ALA A 162 10.01 16.45 -1.26
N GLY A 163 11.33 16.64 -1.05
CA GLY A 163 12.02 16.71 0.23
C GLY A 163 12.97 15.53 0.47
N ASP A 164 14.05 15.77 1.22
CA ASP A 164 15.15 14.80 1.44
C ASP A 164 14.73 13.42 1.96
N GLN A 165 13.57 13.36 2.63
CA GLN A 165 13.00 12.12 3.18
C GLN A 165 11.89 11.52 2.31
N PHE A 166 11.71 11.99 1.07
CA PHE A 166 10.80 11.39 0.12
C PHE A 166 11.29 9.99 -0.25
N ARG A 167 10.36 9.03 -0.29
CA ARG A 167 10.64 7.64 -0.59
C ARG A 167 10.19 7.29 -2.02
N PRO A 168 11.11 6.96 -2.93
CA PRO A 168 10.79 6.57 -4.31
C PRO A 168 9.87 5.35 -4.44
N SER A 169 9.76 4.53 -3.39
CA SER A 169 8.79 3.43 -3.30
C SER A 169 7.35 3.89 -3.51
N ALA A 170 7.00 5.15 -3.19
CA ALA A 170 5.69 5.71 -3.52
C ALA A 170 5.42 5.70 -5.04
N VAL A 171 6.44 5.99 -5.87
CA VAL A 171 6.33 5.89 -7.34
C VAL A 171 6.15 4.43 -7.76
N LEU A 172 6.86 3.51 -7.13
CA LEU A 172 6.71 2.08 -7.43
C LEU A 172 5.32 1.57 -7.14
N TYR A 173 4.73 1.95 -6.02
CA TYR A 173 3.36 1.58 -5.68
C TYR A 173 2.37 2.11 -6.71
N ALA A 174 2.55 3.36 -7.17
CA ALA A 174 1.73 3.92 -8.23
C ALA A 174 1.89 3.14 -9.56
N CYS A 175 3.12 2.78 -9.95
CA CYS A 175 3.39 2.01 -11.17
C CYS A 175 2.85 0.57 -11.09
N PHE A 176 2.96 -0.05 -9.92
CA PHE A 176 2.42 -1.38 -9.66
C PHE A 176 0.89 -1.38 -9.80
N GLY A 177 0.23 -0.37 -9.21
CA GLY A 177 -1.20 -0.15 -9.37
C GLY A 177 -1.60 0.16 -10.81
N ALA A 178 -0.82 0.97 -11.51
CA ALA A 178 -1.03 1.25 -12.93
C ALA A 178 -1.04 -0.05 -13.74
N MET A 179 -0.06 -0.93 -13.53
CA MET A 179 -0.05 -2.24 -14.18
C MET A 179 -1.28 -3.09 -13.81
N ALA A 180 -1.70 -3.10 -12.53
CA ALA A 180 -2.85 -3.88 -12.08
C ALA A 180 -4.17 -3.45 -12.74
N ILE A 181 -4.33 -2.16 -13.01
CA ILE A 181 -5.51 -1.61 -13.70
C ILE A 181 -5.35 -1.52 -15.23
N GLY A 182 -4.22 -1.94 -15.81
CA GLY A 182 -3.96 -1.87 -17.26
C GLY A 182 -3.49 -0.49 -17.76
N MET A 183 -3.19 0.44 -16.86
CA MET A 183 -2.65 1.74 -17.21
C MET A 183 -1.18 1.61 -17.66
N PRO A 184 -0.73 2.39 -18.66
CA PRO A 184 0.67 2.42 -19.08
C PRO A 184 1.64 2.70 -17.93
N THR A 185 2.80 2.07 -17.98
CA THR A 185 3.89 2.26 -17.01
C THR A 185 5.23 2.00 -17.70
N PRO A 186 6.33 2.68 -17.32
CA PRO A 186 7.66 2.41 -17.90
C PRO A 186 8.19 1.00 -17.58
N TYR A 187 7.54 0.29 -16.65
CA TYR A 187 7.84 -1.11 -16.37
C TYR A 187 7.07 -2.02 -17.33
N ALA A 188 7.73 -2.45 -18.40
CA ALA A 188 7.09 -3.29 -19.42
C ALA A 188 6.41 -4.53 -18.80
N PRO A 189 5.17 -4.85 -19.23
CA PRO A 189 4.40 -5.98 -18.71
C PRO A 189 4.97 -7.30 -19.25
N THR A 190 6.03 -7.80 -18.62
CA THR A 190 6.58 -9.12 -18.91
C THR A 190 5.78 -10.18 -18.17
N ARG A 191 5.83 -11.43 -18.66
CA ARG A 191 5.25 -12.58 -17.94
C ARG A 191 5.74 -12.63 -16.49
N GLN A 192 7.02 -12.36 -16.24
CA GLN A 192 7.61 -12.39 -14.90
C GLN A 192 7.01 -11.30 -13.98
N ARG A 193 6.83 -10.07 -14.49
CA ARG A 193 6.19 -9.00 -13.73
C ARG A 193 4.72 -9.29 -13.45
N ILE A 194 3.98 -9.76 -14.45
CA ILE A 194 2.58 -10.18 -14.28
C ILE A 194 2.47 -11.31 -13.24
N THR A 195 3.34 -12.32 -13.30
CA THR A 195 3.38 -13.39 -12.29
C THR A 195 3.60 -12.84 -10.88
N LYS A 196 4.48 -11.84 -10.69
CA LYS A 196 4.72 -11.21 -9.38
C LYS A 196 3.53 -10.41 -8.83
N LEU A 197 2.56 -10.03 -9.68
CA LEU A 197 1.33 -9.39 -9.21
C LEU A 197 0.44 -10.36 -8.42
N THR A 198 0.49 -11.64 -8.78
CA THR A 198 -0.48 -12.66 -8.31
C THR A 198 0.16 -13.83 -7.59
N GLN A 199 1.46 -14.04 -7.75
CA GLN A 199 2.18 -15.23 -7.29
C GLN A 199 3.55 -14.89 -6.69
N HIS A 200 4.05 -15.78 -5.84
CA HIS A 200 5.43 -15.78 -5.39
C HIS A 200 6.03 -17.18 -5.51
N PHE A 201 7.36 -17.26 -5.65
CA PHE A 201 8.06 -18.54 -5.66
C PHE A 201 8.33 -18.95 -4.22
N GLY A 202 7.76 -20.08 -3.80
CA GLY A 202 7.75 -20.51 -2.42
C GLY A 202 7.60 -22.01 -2.26
N TRP A 203 7.54 -22.45 -1.01
CA TRP A 203 7.27 -23.84 -0.66
C TRP A 203 5.77 -24.04 -0.44
N TYR A 204 5.23 -25.15 -0.94
CA TYR A 204 3.86 -25.56 -0.66
C TYR A 204 3.77 -27.07 -0.50
N MET A 205 2.68 -27.52 0.13
CA MET A 205 2.36 -28.94 0.27
C MET A 205 1.61 -29.40 -0.99
N SER A 206 2.14 -30.38 -1.71
CA SER A 206 1.45 -30.98 -2.84
C SER A 206 0.22 -31.77 -2.38
N LYS A 207 -0.64 -32.16 -3.34
CA LYS A 207 -1.82 -33.01 -3.05
C LYS A 207 -1.47 -34.36 -2.42
N VAL A 208 -0.22 -34.81 -2.53
CA VAL A 208 0.30 -36.05 -1.95
C VAL A 208 1.12 -35.81 -0.67
N GLY A 209 1.02 -34.62 -0.07
CA GLY A 209 1.66 -34.31 1.21
C GLY A 209 3.17 -34.07 1.13
N VAL A 210 3.72 -33.78 -0.05
CA VAL A 210 5.16 -33.52 -0.22
C VAL A 210 5.42 -32.03 -0.32
N LYS A 211 6.40 -31.54 0.44
CA LYS A 211 6.85 -30.16 0.37
C LYS A 211 7.65 -29.93 -0.92
N VAL A 212 7.13 -29.11 -1.83
CA VAL A 212 7.74 -28.80 -3.13
C VAL A 212 7.89 -27.30 -3.32
N GLN A 213 8.85 -26.88 -4.14
CA GLN A 213 8.99 -25.49 -4.55
C GLN A 213 8.21 -25.23 -5.83
N GLY A 214 7.57 -24.06 -5.90
CA GLY A 214 6.92 -23.62 -7.12
C GLY A 214 6.29 -22.24 -6.97
N TRP A 215 5.60 -21.82 -8.03
CA TRP A 215 4.81 -20.60 -8.00
C TRP A 215 3.47 -20.89 -7.32
N ILE A 216 3.19 -20.13 -6.26
CA ILE A 216 1.93 -20.21 -5.52
C ILE A 216 1.26 -18.84 -5.44
N PRO A 217 -0.08 -18.78 -5.33
CA PRO A 217 -0.80 -17.53 -5.15
C PRO A 217 -0.21 -16.71 -4.01
N SER A 218 0.02 -15.44 -4.28
CA SER A 218 0.52 -14.50 -3.29
C SER A 218 -0.66 -13.88 -2.54
N LEU A 219 -0.84 -14.27 -1.29
CA LEU A 219 -1.74 -13.58 -0.35
C LEU A 219 -1.10 -12.31 0.24
N SER A 220 0.14 -12.00 -0.16
CA SER A 220 0.86 -10.84 0.37
C SER A 220 0.41 -9.54 -0.25
N VAL A 221 -0.09 -9.58 -1.50
CA VAL A 221 -0.68 -8.43 -2.19
C VAL A 221 -2.19 -8.51 -2.01
N GLN A 222 -2.80 -7.42 -1.55
CA GLN A 222 -4.25 -7.32 -1.46
C GLN A 222 -4.73 -6.32 -2.51
N TYR A 223 -5.68 -6.73 -3.33
CA TYR A 223 -6.33 -5.86 -4.30
C TYR A 223 -7.76 -5.59 -3.86
N PRO A 224 -8.26 -4.37 -4.11
CA PRO A 224 -9.65 -4.02 -3.82
C PRO A 224 -10.59 -4.74 -4.79
N ALA A 225 -11.84 -4.95 -4.37
CA ALA A 225 -12.85 -5.66 -5.15
C ALA A 225 -13.25 -4.92 -6.43
N ALA A 226 -13.18 -3.58 -6.44
CA ALA A 226 -13.44 -2.79 -7.65
C ALA A 226 -12.40 -3.03 -8.76
N VAL A 227 -11.21 -3.51 -8.42
CA VAL A 227 -10.23 -3.93 -9.41
C VAL A 227 -10.61 -5.34 -9.87
N ARG A 228 -11.31 -5.40 -11.02
CA ARG A 228 -11.55 -6.62 -11.83
C ARG A 228 -10.34 -7.58 -11.75
N PRO A 229 -10.51 -8.92 -11.82
CA PRO A 229 -9.44 -9.88 -11.54
C PRO A 229 -8.13 -9.46 -12.21
N VAL A 230 -7.08 -9.30 -11.39
CA VAL A 230 -5.78 -8.75 -11.81
C VAL A 230 -5.28 -9.50 -13.06
N PRO A 231 -4.76 -8.81 -14.09
CA PRO A 231 -4.29 -9.48 -15.29
C PRO A 231 -3.24 -10.52 -14.92
N THR A 232 -3.43 -11.74 -15.40
CA THR A 232 -2.55 -12.91 -15.19
C THR A 232 -1.71 -13.23 -16.41
N THR A 233 -2.02 -12.60 -17.55
CA THR A 233 -1.25 -12.70 -18.79
C THR A 233 -0.96 -11.33 -19.39
N VAL A 234 0.05 -11.25 -20.27
CA VAL A 234 0.37 -10.02 -21.01
C VAL A 234 -0.77 -9.63 -21.96
N ALA A 235 -1.48 -10.62 -22.51
CA ALA A 235 -2.64 -10.39 -23.37
C ALA A 235 -3.81 -9.77 -22.58
N GLU A 236 -4.11 -10.28 -21.39
CA GLU A 236 -5.11 -9.68 -20.49
C GLU A 236 -4.75 -8.25 -20.10
N TRP A 237 -3.47 -7.98 -19.82
CA TRP A 237 -3.02 -6.62 -19.53
C TRP A 237 -3.27 -5.67 -20.71
N LYS A 238 -2.94 -6.10 -21.94
CA LYS A 238 -3.17 -5.29 -23.15
C LYS A 238 -4.66 -5.01 -23.39
N SER A 239 -5.51 -6.04 -23.28
CA SER A 239 -6.97 -5.89 -23.39
C SER A 239 -7.49 -4.89 -22.37
N ARG A 240 -6.98 -4.94 -21.13
CA ARG A 240 -7.40 -4.01 -20.07
C ARG A 240 -6.96 -2.58 -20.33
N ALA A 241 -5.78 -2.37 -20.92
CA ALA A 241 -5.32 -1.05 -21.31
C ALA A 241 -6.26 -0.38 -22.32
N ASP A 242 -6.78 -1.16 -23.28
CA ASP A 242 -7.72 -0.68 -24.30
C ASP A 242 -9.13 -0.40 -23.73
N GLU A 243 -9.51 -1.10 -22.65
CA GLU A 243 -10.82 -0.98 -22.00
C GLU A 243 -10.85 0.02 -20.83
N LEU A 244 -9.76 0.72 -20.55
CA LEU A 244 -9.63 1.49 -19.32
C LEU A 244 -10.60 2.70 -19.32
N GLY A 245 -11.66 2.57 -18.53
CA GLY A 245 -12.74 3.55 -18.42
C GLY A 245 -12.59 4.50 -17.22
N VAL A 246 -13.73 5.01 -16.74
CA VAL A 246 -13.81 5.90 -15.55
C VAL A 246 -13.56 5.14 -14.24
N ALA A 247 -13.13 5.86 -13.20
CA ALA A 247 -12.90 5.27 -11.88
C ALA A 247 -14.19 4.74 -11.24
N VAL A 248 -14.17 3.46 -10.86
CA VAL A 248 -15.29 2.77 -10.21
C VAL A 248 -15.13 2.83 -8.70
N PRO A 249 -16.19 3.12 -7.92
CA PRO A 249 -16.11 3.09 -6.46
C PRO A 249 -15.86 1.67 -5.94
N GLU A 250 -15.20 1.56 -4.79
CA GLU A 250 -15.10 0.30 -4.06
C GLU A 250 -16.50 -0.14 -3.57
N PRO A 251 -16.93 -1.38 -3.86
CA PRO A 251 -18.22 -1.86 -3.38
C PRO A 251 -18.23 -1.92 -1.85
N GLU A 252 -19.40 -1.70 -1.26
CA GLU A 252 -19.61 -1.99 0.16
C GLU A 252 -19.47 -3.50 0.38
N LEU A 253 -18.63 -3.88 1.34
CA LEU A 253 -18.47 -5.27 1.75
C LEU A 253 -19.40 -5.53 2.93
N ASP A 254 -20.34 -6.45 2.74
CA ASP A 254 -21.11 -7.01 3.85
C ASP A 254 -20.26 -8.07 4.55
N VAL A 255 -19.55 -7.66 5.59
CA VAL A 255 -18.80 -8.59 6.44
C VAL A 255 -19.76 -9.05 7.53
N THR A 256 -20.47 -10.13 7.27
CA THR A 256 -21.22 -10.83 8.32
C THR A 256 -20.20 -11.41 9.29
N ALA A 257 -20.16 -10.90 10.52
CA ALA A 257 -19.45 -11.57 11.59
C ALA A 257 -20.16 -12.90 11.84
N GLU A 258 -19.60 -14.00 11.35
CA GLU A 258 -19.93 -15.30 11.90
C GLU A 258 -19.49 -15.24 13.36
N VAL A 259 -20.46 -15.16 14.27
CA VAL A 259 -20.19 -15.33 15.69
C VAL A 259 -19.81 -16.79 15.83
N ASP A 260 -18.51 -17.06 15.90
CA ASP A 260 -18.02 -18.35 16.34
C ASP A 260 -18.44 -18.45 17.81
N ASP A 261 -19.59 -19.06 18.07
CA ASP A 261 -20.09 -19.41 19.40
C ASP A 261 -19.22 -20.52 20.03
N GLU A 262 -17.91 -20.52 19.78
CA GLU A 262 -16.95 -21.35 20.53
C GLU A 262 -16.88 -20.79 21.95
N ASP A 263 -17.80 -21.30 22.77
CA ASP A 263 -17.84 -21.37 24.23
C ASP A 263 -16.63 -20.71 24.90
N PHE A 264 -16.80 -19.45 25.30
CA PHE A 264 -16.00 -18.86 26.37
C PHE A 264 -16.34 -19.65 27.64
N ASP A 265 -15.61 -20.74 27.89
CA ASP A 265 -15.79 -21.60 29.04
C ASP A 265 -15.39 -20.82 30.31
N ASP A 266 -16.38 -20.18 30.93
CA ASP A 266 -16.28 -19.40 32.17
C ASP A 266 -15.90 -20.28 33.39
N THR A 267 -15.71 -21.59 33.24
CA THR A 267 -15.49 -22.50 34.38
C THR A 267 -14.05 -22.58 34.91
N ALA A 268 -13.08 -21.87 34.34
CA ALA A 268 -11.65 -22.01 34.73
C ALA A 268 -11.06 -20.88 35.59
N MET A 269 -11.85 -20.11 36.34
CA MET A 269 -11.32 -19.19 37.37
C MET A 269 -11.93 -19.43 38.76
N VAL A 270 -11.79 -20.67 39.26
CA VAL A 270 -11.76 -20.89 40.71
C VAL A 270 -10.31 -20.76 41.16
N VAL A 271 -9.99 -19.63 41.78
CA VAL A 271 -8.74 -19.44 42.50
C VAL A 271 -8.89 -20.19 43.82
N ASP A 272 -8.18 -21.31 43.97
CA ASP A 272 -8.04 -21.98 45.27
C ASP A 272 -7.23 -21.05 46.20
N ASP A 273 -7.92 -20.47 47.17
CA ASP A 273 -7.37 -19.55 48.19
C ASP A 273 -6.88 -20.29 49.46
N ASP A 274 -6.55 -21.58 49.38
CA ASP A 274 -6.11 -22.39 50.52
C ASP A 274 -4.68 -22.91 50.36
N GLU A 275 -3.68 -22.03 50.47
CA GLU A 275 -2.33 -22.43 50.89
C GLU A 275 -1.54 -21.27 51.54
N VAL A 276 -1.99 -20.83 52.72
CA VAL A 276 -1.08 -20.18 53.69
C VAL A 276 -1.39 -20.72 55.09
N ALA A 277 -0.62 -21.72 55.50
CA ALA A 277 -0.41 -22.12 56.89
C ALA A 277 1.10 -22.21 57.16
#